data_AF-A0A3N7GQM1-F1
#
_entry.id   AF-A0A3N7GQM1-F1
#
_cell.length_a   1.000
_cell.length_b   1.000
_cell.length_c   1.000
_cell.angle_alpha   90.00
_cell.angle_beta   90.00
_cell.angle_gamma   90.00
#
_symmetry.space_group_name_H-M   'P 1'
#
loop_
_entity.id
_entity.type
_entity.pdbx_description
1 polymer ?
#
loop_
_entity_poly.entity_id
_entity_poly.type
_entity_poly.pdbx_seq_one_letter_code
_entity_poly.pdbx_strand_id
1 'polypeptide(L)' 'MGLCFPSTPKKLAMTIGLFASGAALFALGLHKCYVNIAPQRARIEARNDFVRERLRKKYGKE' A
#
# COMPACT_ATOMS: atom_id res chain seq x y z
N MET A 1 -13.47 -36.64 11.64
CA MET A 1 -12.03 -36.24 11.66
C MET A 1 -11.82 -35.31 12.83
N GLY A 2 -11.44 -35.84 13.99
CA GLY A 2 -11.00 -35.02 15.12
C GLY A 2 -9.61 -34.49 14.80
N LEU A 3 -9.37 -33.19 15.03
CA LEU A 3 -8.05 -32.59 14.84
C LEU A 3 -7.04 -33.31 15.75
N CYS A 4 -6.20 -34.18 15.18
CA CYS A 4 -5.11 -34.91 15.86
C CYS A 4 -3.93 -33.99 16.23
N PHE A 5 -4.20 -32.75 16.62
CA PHE A 5 -3.19 -31.80 17.09
C PHE A 5 -3.70 -31.17 18.39
N PRO A 6 -2.92 -31.24 19.49
CA PRO A 6 -3.36 -30.62 20.74
C PRO A 6 -3.43 -29.11 20.53
N SER A 7 -4.66 -28.59 20.58
CA SER A 7 -4.95 -27.15 20.61
C SER A 7 -4.72 -26.67 22.04
N THR A 8 -3.54 -26.10 22.28
CA THR A 8 -3.19 -25.55 23.59
C THR A 8 -3.45 -24.04 23.59
N PRO A 9 -3.83 -23.44 24.74
CA PRO A 9 -3.99 -21.99 24.85
C PRO A 9 -2.75 -21.21 24.39
N LYS A 10 -1.55 -21.77 24.57
CA LYS A 10 -0.28 -21.20 24.09
C LYS A 10 -0.23 -21.09 22.56
N LYS A 11 -0.67 -22.12 21.83
CA LYS A 11 -0.71 -22.08 20.36
C LYS A 11 -1.70 -21.03 19.86
N LEU A 12 -2.87 -20.94 20.50
CA LEU A 12 -3.86 -19.91 20.17
C LEU A 12 -3.29 -18.49 20.40
N ALA A 13 -2.65 -18.26 21.55
CA ALA A 13 -2.02 -16.98 21.85
C ALA A 13 -0.92 -16.61 20.85
N MET A 14 -0.08 -17.57 20.44
CA MET A 14 0.94 -17.37 19.40
C MET A 14 0.32 -16.99 18.05
N THR A 15 -0.74 -17.69 17.64
CA THR A 15 -1.47 -17.36 16.41
C THR A 15 -2.04 -15.95 16.46
N ILE A 16 -2.73 -15.60 17.55
CA ILE A 16 -3.26 -14.24 17.75
C ILE A 16 -2.15 -13.20 17.70
N GLY A 17 -1.02 -13.45 18.38
CA GLY A 17 0.13 -12.54 18.37
C GLY A 17 0.70 -12.32 16.97
N LEU A 18 0.80 -13.37 16.16
CA LEU A 18 1.27 -13.28 14.78
C LEU A 18 0.30 -12.45 13.92
N PHE A 19 -1.00 -12.69 14.01
CA PHE A 19 -1.98 -11.92 13.25
C PHE A 19 -2.06 -10.46 13.71
N ALA A 20 -2.03 -10.20 15.02
CA ALA A 20 -2.05 -8.85 15.57
C ALA A 20 -0.81 -8.05 15.16
N SER A 21 0.38 -8.67 15.21
CA SER A 21 1.62 -8.03 14.75
C SER A 21 1.60 -7.76 13.25
N GLY A 22 1.13 -8.72 12.43
CA GLY A 22 0.93 -8.52 11.01
C GLY A 22 0.00 -7.33 10.72
N ALA A 23 -1.18 -7.31 11.35
CA ALA A 23 -2.15 -6.22 11.20
C ALA A 23 -1.55 -4.86 11.58
N ALA A 24 -0.77 -4.80 12.66
CA ALA A 24 -0.07 -3.58 13.07
C ALA A 24 0.94 -3.09 12.03
N LEU A 25 1.77 -4.00 11.47
CA LEU A 25 2.73 -3.65 10.42
C LEU A 25 2.02 -3.14 9.15
N PHE A 26 0.92 -3.78 8.74
CA PHE A 26 0.11 -3.32 7.61
C PHE A 26 -0.49 -1.93 7.86
N ALA A 27 -1.05 -1.68 9.04
CA ALA A 27 -1.62 -0.38 9.38
C ALA A 27 -0.56 0.74 9.36
N LEU A 28 0.62 0.49 9.93
CA LEU A 28 1.75 1.42 9.90
C LEU A 28 2.22 1.68 8.47
N GLY A 29 2.39 0.63 7.67
CA GLY A 29 2.76 0.74 6.27
C GLY A 29 1.74 1.55 5.47
N LEU A 30 0.45 1.26 5.63
CA LEU A 30 -0.63 1.96 4.97
C LEU A 30 -0.67 3.45 5.33
N HIS A 31 -0.52 3.78 6.62
CA HIS A 31 -0.44 5.18 7.07
C HIS A 31 0.72 5.92 6.40
N LYS A 32 1.91 5.32 6.37
CA LYS A 32 3.08 5.90 5.69
C LYS A 32 2.85 6.04 4.19
N CYS A 33 2.22 5.06 3.53
CA CYS A 33 1.85 5.17 2.12
C CYS A 33 0.91 6.36 1.88
N TYR A 34 -0.17 6.51 2.67
CA TYR A 34 -1.11 7.63 2.51
C TYR A 34 -0.45 9.01 2.68
N VAL A 35 0.44 9.16 3.67
CA VAL A 35 1.15 10.43 3.89
C VAL A 35 2.08 10.77 2.72
N ASN A 36 2.68 9.77 2.07
CA ASN A 36 3.70 9.98 1.03
C ASN A 36 3.19 9.88 -0.41
N ILE A 37 2.01 9.30 -0.64
CA ILE A 37 1.48 9.10 -2.00
C ILE A 37 1.06 10.42 -2.65
N ALA A 38 0.52 11.38 -1.88
CA ALA A 38 0.03 12.64 -2.42
C ALA A 38 1.16 13.50 -3.04
N PRO A 39 2.31 13.73 -2.36
CA PRO A 39 3.43 14.43 -2.98
C PRO A 39 4.00 13.71 -4.21
N GLN A 40 4.08 12.38 -4.18
CA GLN A 40 4.56 11.60 -5.33
C GLN A 40 3.61 11.72 -6.52
N ARG A 41 2.29 11.63 -6.28
CA ARG A 41 1.27 11.82 -7.29
C ARG A 41 1.38 13.20 -7.94
N ALA A 42 1.53 14.26 -7.15
CA ALA A 42 1.67 15.62 -7.66
C ALA A 42 2.88 15.79 -8.59
N ARG A 43 4.02 15.16 -8.27
CA ARG A 43 5.22 15.18 -9.13
C ARG A 43 4.99 14.45 -10.46
N ILE A 44 4.32 13.30 -10.42
CA ILE A 44 4.00 12.52 -11.62
C ILE A 44 3.02 13.29 -12.50
N GLU A 45 2.01 13.91 -11.90
CA GLU A 45 1.01 14.74 -12.58
C GLU A 45 1.66 15.93 -13.26
N ALA A 46 2.48 16.71 -12.55
CA ALA A 46 3.22 17.84 -13.13
C ALA A 46 4.10 17.42 -14.32
N ARG A 47 4.74 16.24 -14.24
CA ARG A 47 5.52 15.70 -15.35
C ARG A 47 4.64 15.30 -16.54
N ASN A 48 3.50 14.68 -16.27
CA ASN A 48 2.56 14.27 -17.31
C ASN A 48 1.98 15.49 -18.04
N ASP A 49 1.61 16.53 -17.30
CA ASP A 49 1.08 17.77 -17.86
C ASP A 49 2.12 18.47 -18.74
N PHE A 50 3.37 18.58 -18.26
CA PHE A 50 4.48 19.10 -19.06
C PHE A 50 4.66 18.34 -20.38
N VAL A 51 4.65 17.01 -20.34
CA VAL A 51 4.78 16.18 -21.55
C VAL A 51 3.58 16.37 -22.47
N ARG A 52 2.36 16.38 -21.92
CA ARG A 52 1.12 16.57 -22.68
C ARG A 52 1.09 17.93 -23.37
N GLU A 53 1.47 19.00 -22.68
CA GLU A 53 1.59 20.34 -23.26
C GLU A 53 2.64 20.40 -24.37
N ARG A 54 3.82 19.80 -24.15
CA ARG A 54 4.87 19.74 -25.17
C ARG A 54 4.39 19.00 -26.42
N LEU A 55 3.68 17.88 -26.25
CA LEU A 55 3.12 17.11 -27.36
C LEU A 55 2.02 17.89 -28.09
N ARG A 56 1.14 18.58 -27.36
CA ARG A 56 0.13 19.48 -27.95
C ARG A 56 0.77 20.59 -28.77
N LYS A 57 1.81 21.25 -28.26
CA LYS A 57 2.55 22.28 -29.01
C LYS A 57 3.25 21.73 -30.25
N LYS A 58 3.74 20.49 -30.20
CA LYS A 58 4.50 19.88 -31.30
C LYS A 58 3.62 19.28 -32.40
N TYR A 59 2.48 18.70 -32.03
CA TYR A 59 1.66 17.89 -32.92
C TYR A 59 0.17 18.29 -32.97
N GLY A 60 -0.27 19.17 -32.06
CA GLY A 60 -1.60 19.75 -32.13
C GLY A 60 -1.64 20.71 -33.31
N LYS A 61 -2.20 20.25 -34.44
CA LYS A 61 -2.72 21.15 -35.47
C LYS A 61 -3.86 21.94 -34.84
N GLU A 62 -3.88 23.26 -35.09
CA GLU A 62 -4.97 24.17 -34.72
C GLU A 62 -6.35 23.61 -35.10
#